data_AF-A0A3D4IFC7-F1
#
_entry.id   AF-A0A3D4IFC7-F1
#
_cell.length_a   1.000
_cell.length_b   1.000
_cell.length_c   1.000
_cell.angle_alpha   90.00
_cell.angle_beta   90.00
_cell.angle_gamma   90.00
#
_symmetry.space_group_name_H-M   'P 1'
#
loop_
_entity.id
_entity.type
_entity.pdbx_description
1 polymer ?
#
loop_
_entity_poly.entity_id
_entity_poly.type
_entity_poly.pdbx_seq_one_letter_code
_entity_poly.pdbx_strand_id
1 'polypeptide(L)' 'MIEHNTFIHKIHKNVVLAPFTTFKIGGKADYFVEVTTEDELVLAITQARKAQLPYFLLGLGANILIGDSGFRGLVIRNLA' A
#
# COMPACT_ATOMS: atom_id res chain seq x y z
N MET A 1 0.58 20.52 4.67
CA MET A 1 1.08 19.89 5.93
C MET A 1 0.00 18.95 6.44
N ILE A 2 0.15 17.66 6.22
CA ILE A 2 -0.79 16.64 6.75
C ILE A 2 -0.44 16.39 8.21
N GLU A 3 -1.44 16.34 9.08
CA GLU A 3 -1.26 15.87 10.45
C GLU A 3 -0.94 14.36 10.44
N HIS A 4 0.26 14.00 10.90
CA HIS A 4 0.72 12.61 10.99
C HIS A 4 -0.31 11.65 11.57
N ASN A 5 -1.11 12.10 12.54
CA ASN A 5 -2.05 11.26 13.26
C ASN A 5 -3.17 10.73 12.35
N THR A 6 -3.65 11.51 11.38
CA THR A 6 -4.74 11.10 10.47
C THR A 6 -4.27 10.05 9.48
N PHE A 7 -3.02 10.12 9.02
CA PHE A 7 -2.47 9.15 8.08
C PHE A 7 -2.35 7.74 8.67
N ILE A 8 -1.96 7.63 9.95
CA ILE A 8 -1.80 6.32 10.62
C ILE A 8 -3.13 5.55 10.68
N HIS A 9 -4.26 6.25 10.82
CA HIS A 9 -5.59 5.63 10.86
C HIS A 9 -6.03 5.03 9.51
N LYS A 10 -5.36 5.39 8.39
CA LYS A 10 -5.59 4.81 7.06
C LYS A 10 -4.84 3.51 6.82
N ILE A 11 -3.94 3.09 7.72
CA ILE A 11 -3.14 1.88 7.53
C ILE A 11 -3.94 0.66 8.00
N HIS A 12 -4.22 -0.25 7.07
CA HIS A 12 -4.88 -1.51 7.33
C HIS A 12 -3.87 -2.65 7.42
N LYS A 13 -4.12 -3.63 8.29
CA LYS A 13 -3.28 -4.84 8.44
C LYS A 13 -3.91 -6.03 7.72
N ASN A 14 -3.07 -6.95 7.22
CA ASN A 14 -3.49 -8.26 6.69
C ASN A 14 -4.53 -8.19 5.55
N VAL A 15 -4.38 -7.23 4.63
CA VAL A 15 -5.34 -6.96 3.55
C VAL A 15 -5.11 -7.88 2.36
N VAL A 16 -6.15 -8.58 1.89
CA VAL A 16 -6.08 -9.41 0.66
C VAL A 16 -5.95 -8.50 -0.55
N LEU A 17 -4.97 -8.78 -1.42
CA LEU A 17 -4.62 -7.91 -2.55
C LEU A 17 -5.40 -8.22 -3.83
N ALA A 18 -6.01 -9.40 -3.94
CA ALA A 18 -6.82 -9.81 -5.08
C ALA A 18 -7.85 -8.74 -5.54
N PRO A 19 -8.63 -8.07 -4.67
CA PRO A 19 -9.58 -7.04 -5.09
C PRO A 19 -8.97 -5.81 -5.78
N PHE A 20 -7.66 -5.60 -5.64
CA PHE A 20 -6.94 -4.43 -6.16
C PHE A 20 -6.10 -4.74 -7.42
N THR A 21 -6.28 -5.92 -8.02
CA THR A 21 -5.61 -6.31 -9.28
C THR A 21 -6.64 -6.68 -10.34
N THR A 22 -6.34 -6.41 -11.61
CA THR A 22 -7.25 -6.77 -12.72
C THR A 22 -7.43 -8.28 -12.84
N PHE A 23 -6.39 -9.05 -12.55
CA PHE A 23 -6.45 -10.51 -12.56
C PHE A 23 -7.25 -11.10 -11.40
N LYS A 24 -7.58 -10.30 -10.37
CA LYS A 24 -8.25 -10.75 -9.14
C LYS A 24 -7.49 -11.85 -8.41
N ILE A 25 -6.17 -11.79 -8.47
CA ILE A 25 -5.23 -12.71 -7.81
C ILE A 25 -4.34 -11.89 -6.87
N GLY A 26 -4.05 -12.41 -5.69
CA GLY A 26 -3.19 -11.73 -4.73
C GLY A 26 -3.48 -12.11 -3.28
N GLY A 27 -2.47 -12.63 -2.61
CA GLY A 27 -2.48 -12.92 -1.18
C GLY A 27 -2.52 -11.66 -0.30
N LYS A 28 -2.23 -11.83 0.99
CA LYS A 28 -2.30 -10.72 1.97
C LYS A 28 -1.06 -9.83 1.95
N ALA A 29 -1.25 -8.52 2.03
CA ALA A 29 -0.22 -7.59 2.47
C ALA A 29 -0.19 -7.52 4.00
N ASP A 30 1.01 -7.40 4.60
CA ASP A 30 1.13 -7.13 6.04
C ASP A 30 0.47 -5.80 6.40
N TYR A 31 0.75 -4.78 5.60
CA TYR A 31 0.17 -3.45 5.71
C TYR A 31 -0.31 -2.96 4.34
N PHE A 32 -1.40 -2.21 4.34
CA PHE A 32 -1.98 -1.63 3.15
C PHE A 32 -2.47 -0.22 3.46
N VAL A 33 -2.22 0.72 2.56
CA VAL A 33 -2.72 2.10 2.65
C VAL A 33 -3.12 2.59 1.28
N GLU A 34 -4.24 3.29 1.20
CA GLU A 34 -4.62 4.06 0.01
C GLU A 34 -4.25 5.52 0.22
N VAL A 35 -3.58 6.09 -0.78
CA VAL A 35 -3.20 7.50 -0.78
C VAL A 35 -3.92 8.22 -1.91
N THR A 36 -4.51 9.38 -1.60
CA THR A 36 -5.32 10.16 -2.56
C THR A 36 -4.71 11.51 -2.90
N THR A 37 -3.52 11.82 -2.35
CA THR A 37 -2.79 13.06 -2.63
C THR A 37 -1.29 12.79 -2.74
N GLU A 38 -0.58 13.71 -3.39
CA GLU A 38 0.90 13.66 -3.49
C GLU A 38 1.56 13.71 -2.11
N ASP A 39 1.08 14.57 -1.21
CA ASP A 39 1.59 14.69 0.16
C ASP A 39 1.47 13.36 0.94
N GLU A 40 0.35 12.63 0.78
CA GLU A 40 0.16 11.32 1.40
C GLU A 40 1.12 10.28 0.83
N LEU A 41 1.35 10.29 -0.48
CA LEU A 41 2.29 9.40 -1.15
C LEU A 41 3.73 9.63 -0.66
N VAL A 42 4.16 10.90 -0.62
CA VAL A 42 5.49 11.30 -0.12
C VAL A 42 5.65 10.88 1.34
N LEU A 43 4.62 11.10 2.17
CA LEU A 43 4.62 10.71 3.56
C LEU A 43 4.74 9.18 3.72
N ALA A 44 3.93 8.40 3.01
CA ALA A 44 3.91 6.94 3.07
C ALA A 44 5.30 6.34 2.76
N ILE A 45 5.89 6.77 1.64
CA ILE A 45 7.21 6.32 1.19
C ILE A 45 8.29 6.74 2.18
N THR A 46 8.25 7.97 2.66
CA THR A 46 9.25 8.49 3.61
C THR A 46 9.21 7.72 4.93
N GLN A 47 8.03 7.41 5.46
CA GLN A 47 7.89 6.64 6.69
C GLN A 47 8.32 5.17 6.50
N ALA A 48 7.94 4.54 5.40
CA ALA A 48 8.37 3.17 5.10
C ALA A 48 9.90 3.06 5.01
N ARG A 49 10.55 4.01 4.33
CA ARG A 49 12.02 4.10 4.26
C ARG A 49 12.66 4.30 5.63
N LYS A 50 12.16 5.24 6.44
CA LYS A 50 12.66 5.48 7.81
C LYS A 50 12.55 4.25 8.69
N ALA A 51 11.46 3.51 8.56
CA ALA A 51 11.22 2.28 9.31
C ALA A 51 11.95 1.05 8.73
N GLN A 52 12.68 1.19 7.62
CA GLN A 52 13.28 0.08 6.87
C GLN A 52 12.25 -1.02 6.52
N LEU A 53 10.99 -0.63 6.34
CA LEU A 53 9.90 -1.53 6.00
C LEU A 53 9.87 -1.70 4.47
N PRO A 54 9.98 -2.94 3.94
CA PRO A 54 9.76 -3.18 2.52
C PRO A 54 8.41 -2.63 2.09
N TYR A 55 8.37 -1.94 0.96
CA TYR A 55 7.13 -1.39 0.43
C TYR A 55 7.01 -1.59 -1.07
N PHE A 56 5.77 -1.65 -1.54
CA PHE A 56 5.42 -1.80 -2.94
C PHE A 56 4.40 -0.74 -3.33
N LEU A 57 4.67 0.01 -4.40
CA LEU A 57 3.75 1.01 -4.93
C LEU A 57 2.83 0.36 -5.96
N LEU A 58 1.55 0.27 -5.62
CA LEU A 58 0.50 -0.28 -6.47
C LEU A 58 -0.30 0.88 -7.11
N GLY A 59 -0.41 0.88 -8.43
CA GLY A 59 -1.37 1.74 -9.13
C GLY A 59 -2.76 1.12 -9.15
N LEU A 60 -3.36 1.02 -10.34
CA LEU A 60 -4.66 0.34 -10.53
C LEU A 60 -4.57 -1.20 -10.58
N GLY A 61 -3.36 -1.77 -10.52
CA GLY A 61 -3.16 -3.22 -10.56
C GLY A 61 -3.43 -3.89 -11.92
N ALA A 62 -3.35 -3.12 -13.02
CA ALA A 62 -3.68 -3.58 -14.37
C ALA A 62 -2.63 -4.48 -15.02
N ASN A 63 -1.36 -4.37 -14.60
CA ASN A 63 -0.24 -5.12 -15.18
C ASN A 63 0.65 -5.72 -14.09
N ILE A 64 0.03 -6.38 -13.12
CA ILE A 64 0.77 -7.08 -12.06
C ILE A 64 0.08 -8.37 -11.67
N LEU A 65 0.88 -9.37 -11.34
CA LEU A 65 0.45 -10.62 -10.73
C LEU A 65 1.07 -10.71 -9.34
N ILE A 66 0.22 -10.81 -8.32
CA ILE A 66 0.64 -10.96 -6.93
C ILE A 66 0.34 -12.40 -6.53
N GLY A 67 1.35 -13.14 -6.08
CA GLY A 67 1.17 -14.53 -5.66
C GLY A 67 0.31 -14.67 -4.39
N ASP A 68 -0.14 -15.89 -4.10
CA ASP A 68 -0.97 -16.20 -2.92
C ASP A 68 -0.24 -15.96 -1.59
N SER A 69 1.09 -15.95 -1.58
CA SER A 69 1.89 -15.54 -0.43
C SER A 69 1.75 -14.05 -0.10
N GLY A 70 1.20 -13.26 -1.02
CA GLY A 70 0.99 -11.82 -0.86
C GLY A 70 2.29 -11.03 -0.78
N PHE A 71 2.32 -10.00 0.07
CA PHE A 71 3.46 -9.09 0.20
C PHE A 71 3.83 -8.87 1.66
N ARG A 72 5.09 -9.17 2.01
CA ARG A 72 5.66 -8.96 3.34
C ARG A 72 6.18 -7.53 3.46
N GLY A 73 5.30 -6.62 3.87
CA GLY A 73 5.59 -5.20 3.97
C GLY A 73 4.37 -4.32 3.73
N LEU A 74 4.61 -3.06 3.39
CA LEU A 74 3.57 -2.07 3.10
C LEU A 74 3.25 -2.01 1.61
N VAL A 75 2.01 -2.31 1.23
CA VAL A 75 1.48 -1.95 -0.10
C VAL A 75 0.86 -0.56 -0.02
N ILE A 76 1.34 0.35 -0.86
CA ILE A 76 0.84 1.72 -1.00
C ILE A 76 0.05 1.77 -2.30
N ARG A 77 -1.27 1.93 -2.23
CA ARG A 77 -2.12 2.07 -3.42
C ARG A 77 -2.28 3.55 -3.76
N ASN A 78 -1.73 3.97 -4.91
CA ASN A 78 -1.81 5.33 -5.38
C ASN A 78 -3.13 5.59 -6.13
N LEU A 79 -3.92 6.53 -5.60
CA LEU A 79 -5.16 7.05 -6.18
C LEU A 79 -5.09 8.57 -6.39
N ALA A 80 -3.93 9.18 -6.17
CA ALA A 80 -3.67 10.61 -6.43
C ALA A 80 -3.69 10.92 -7.93
#